data_AF-A0A5C6FLU4-F1
#
_entry.id   AF-A0A5C6FLU4-F1
#
_cell.length_a   1.000
_cell.length_b   1.000
_cell.length_c   1.000
_cell.angle_alpha   90.00
_cell.angle_beta   90.00
_cell.angle_gamma   90.00
#
_symmetry.space_group_name_H-M   'P 1'
#
loop_
_entity.id
_entity.type
_entity.pdbx_description
1 polymer ?
#
loop_
_entity_poly.entity_id
_entity_poly.type
_entity_poly.pdbx_seq_one_letter_code
_entity_poly.pdbx_strand_id
1 'polypeptide(L)'
;MKTDFARRLRCKSLCVSAAVLGFVVFTSTALANPPAIASSVTKAIVKYFGKEGASEAAEYLSKTGGRQLMQRVSATAAREGGEETVERVAALAGKHGPQAIAALDNAPAVTPILTALDDLPAEQVGAAITQLAAGAPGRELAQATMKFGSKTLQSELKHPGVGLVLVRSLGDDGADLAAKLGTDQAIVVARHADDLSKLPTTARQGMMSMMREDATRMVQFMGRFAEANPGKTLFTVATTAVILAEPERILGGDEIVFDADGNPIVVSKSGLIGRTVGATGSIAEHVSSQYVRPAFLTLLTFVTAFAALWAGLKLWHAHKHATKAGD
;
A
#
# COMPACT_ATOMS: atom_id res chain seq x y z
N MET A 1 53.99 -25.07 6.52
CA MET A 1 53.19 -24.24 5.59
C MET A 1 51.69 -24.49 5.78
N LYS A 2 51.13 -24.00 6.88
CA LYS A 2 49.68 -23.93 7.14
C LYS A 2 49.43 -22.65 7.95
N THR A 3 49.36 -21.53 7.24
CA THR A 3 49.05 -20.19 7.73
C THR A 3 47.53 -20.02 7.78
N ASP A 4 46.95 -19.67 8.93
CA ASP A 4 46.72 -18.28 9.39
C ASP A 4 45.66 -17.51 8.59
N PHE A 5 44.39 -17.90 8.66
CA PHE A 5 43.28 -17.10 8.12
C PHE A 5 42.05 -16.95 9.03
N ALA A 6 42.11 -17.37 10.31
CA ALA A 6 40.92 -17.42 11.18
C ALA A 6 40.86 -16.35 12.30
N ARG A 7 41.66 -15.27 12.26
CA ARG A 7 41.78 -14.31 13.40
C ARG A 7 41.67 -12.82 13.06
N ARG A 8 40.92 -12.40 12.03
CA ARG A 8 40.80 -10.96 11.68
C ARG A 8 39.38 -10.41 11.46
N LEU A 9 38.41 -10.70 12.33
CA LEU A 9 37.14 -9.96 12.31
C LEU A 9 36.46 -9.68 13.66
N ARG A 10 37.15 -9.88 14.79
CA ARG A 10 36.70 -9.40 16.11
C ARG A 10 37.61 -8.26 16.60
N CYS A 11 37.63 -7.11 15.92
CA CYS A 11 38.38 -5.95 16.41
C CYS A 11 38.00 -4.62 15.76
N LYS A 12 36.69 -4.35 15.59
CA LYS A 12 36.19 -3.00 15.25
C LYS A 12 34.78 -2.85 15.81
N SER A 13 34.64 -2.42 17.07
CA SER A 13 33.51 -1.61 17.55
C SER A 13 33.61 -1.34 19.05
N LEU A 14 34.79 -0.93 19.51
CA LEU A 14 34.95 -0.30 20.81
C LEU A 14 35.87 0.90 20.65
N CYS A 15 35.44 2.00 21.26
CA CYS A 15 36.09 3.31 21.42
C CYS A 15 35.70 4.42 20.44
N VAL A 16 35.48 5.60 21.06
CA VAL A 16 35.39 6.99 20.53
C VAL A 16 33.97 7.38 20.12
N SER A 17 33.17 8.20 20.83
CA SER A 17 33.38 9.34 21.77
C SER A 17 32.11 9.46 22.66
N ALA A 18 32.08 9.73 23.97
CA ALA A 18 32.71 10.74 24.83
C ALA A 18 32.44 12.21 24.45
N ALA A 19 31.65 12.89 25.29
CA ALA A 19 31.38 14.34 25.35
C ALA A 19 30.40 14.94 24.32
N VAL A 20 29.20 15.35 24.77
CA VAL A 20 28.89 16.73 25.20
C VAL A 20 27.62 16.68 26.07
N LEU A 21 27.82 16.89 27.37
CA LEU A 21 26.78 17.23 28.34
C LEU A 21 26.34 18.67 28.07
N GLY A 22 25.33 18.83 27.22
CA GLY A 22 24.60 20.08 27.03
C GLY A 22 23.39 20.11 27.96
N PHE A 23 23.58 20.68 29.15
CA PHE A 23 22.51 20.97 30.11
C PHE A 23 21.62 22.10 29.55
N VAL A 24 20.58 21.74 28.79
CA VAL A 24 19.54 22.68 28.39
C VAL A 24 18.57 22.83 29.57
N VAL A 25 18.71 23.95 30.28
CA VAL A 25 17.70 24.44 31.22
C VAL A 25 16.44 24.74 30.42
N PHE A 26 15.51 23.79 30.40
CA PHE A 26 14.15 24.04 29.94
C PHE A 26 13.50 24.95 30.97
N THR A 27 13.46 26.25 30.66
CA THR A 27 12.63 27.21 31.37
C THR A 27 11.17 26.83 31.12
N SER A 28 10.56 26.22 32.13
CA SER A 28 9.10 26.10 32.23
C SER A 28 8.52 27.51 32.28
N THR A 29 8.17 28.05 31.12
CA THR A 29 7.34 29.25 31.05
C THR A 29 5.99 28.90 31.65
N ALA A 30 5.67 29.61 32.72
CA ALA A 30 4.42 29.51 33.44
C ALA A 30 3.25 29.63 32.46
N LEU A 31 2.31 28.70 32.58
CA LEU A 31 1.01 28.70 31.91
C LEU A 31 0.29 30.02 32.19
N ALA A 32 0.39 30.96 31.26
CA ALA A 32 -0.53 32.08 31.18
C ALA A 32 -1.90 31.51 30.81
N ASN A 33 -2.87 31.75 31.68
CA ASN A 33 -4.29 31.49 31.50
C ASN A 33 -4.76 31.84 30.06
N PRO A 34 -5.38 30.90 29.30
CA PRO A 34 -5.96 31.21 27.98
C PRO A 34 -7.50 31.35 28.02
N PRO A 35 -8.10 32.33 28.72
CA PRO A 35 -9.55 32.52 28.69
C PRO A 35 -10.03 33.15 27.38
N ALA A 36 -9.14 33.81 26.61
CA ALA A 36 -9.53 34.53 25.40
C ALA A 36 -9.84 33.60 24.21
N ILE A 37 -9.02 32.57 23.96
CA ILE A 37 -9.10 31.72 22.77
C ILE A 37 -10.33 30.79 22.81
N ALA A 38 -10.75 30.34 23.99
CA ALA A 38 -11.95 29.50 24.14
C ALA A 38 -13.26 30.22 23.76
N SER A 39 -13.27 31.56 23.80
CA SER A 39 -14.48 32.35 23.56
C SER A 39 -14.90 32.42 22.08
N SER A 40 -13.94 32.39 21.14
CA SER A 40 -14.21 32.53 19.70
C SER A 40 -14.89 31.28 19.13
N VAL A 41 -14.36 30.09 19.45
CA VAL A 41 -14.93 28.79 19.05
C VAL A 41 -16.34 28.64 19.61
N THR A 42 -16.52 28.96 20.89
CA THR A 42 -17.84 28.91 21.54
C THR A 42 -18.84 29.84 20.86
N LYS A 43 -18.43 31.07 20.50
CA LYS A 43 -19.29 32.04 19.82
C LYS A 43 -19.68 31.59 18.40
N ALA A 44 -18.75 30.98 17.65
CA ALA A 44 -19.03 30.43 16.32
C ALA A 44 -20.05 29.27 16.38
N ILE A 45 -19.89 28.39 17.36
CA ILE A 45 -20.79 27.27 17.59
C ILE A 45 -22.19 27.77 17.98
N VAL A 46 -22.28 28.72 18.92
CA VAL A 46 -23.55 29.35 19.29
C VAL A 46 -24.22 30.02 18.09
N LYS A 47 -23.45 30.66 17.19
CA LYS A 47 -23.97 31.30 15.99
C LYS A 47 -24.53 30.29 14.96
N TYR A 48 -23.88 29.13 14.80
CA TYR A 48 -24.38 28.05 13.94
C TYR A 48 -25.70 27.50 14.48
N PHE A 49 -25.72 27.14 15.76
CA PHE A 49 -26.90 26.57 16.40
C PHE A 49 -28.05 27.56 16.60
N GLY A 50 -27.76 28.86 16.66
CA GLY A 50 -28.79 29.91 16.72
C GLY A 50 -29.62 30.05 15.45
N LYS A 51 -29.18 29.52 14.30
CA LYS A 51 -29.93 29.57 13.04
C LYS A 51 -30.78 28.34 12.76
N GLU A 52 -30.36 27.14 13.17
CA GLU A 52 -31.05 25.89 12.76
C GLU A 52 -31.34 24.88 13.89
N GLY A 53 -30.86 25.05 15.13
CA GLY A 53 -31.07 23.98 16.13
C GLY A 53 -30.50 24.22 17.52
N ALA A 54 -31.02 25.21 18.26
CA ALA A 54 -30.60 25.49 19.63
C ALA A 54 -30.73 24.28 20.58
N SER A 55 -31.65 23.35 20.30
CA SER A 55 -31.89 22.15 21.11
C SER A 55 -30.77 21.11 20.99
N GLU A 56 -30.35 20.74 19.77
CA GLU A 56 -29.27 19.75 19.57
C GLU A 56 -27.92 20.27 20.07
N ALA A 57 -27.69 21.58 19.96
CA ALA A 57 -26.54 22.27 20.52
C ALA A 57 -26.43 22.08 22.03
N ALA A 58 -27.54 22.34 22.73
CA ALA A 58 -27.61 22.28 24.17
C ALA A 58 -27.43 20.83 24.65
N GLU A 59 -27.97 19.86 23.91
CA GLU A 59 -27.76 18.45 24.22
C GLU A 59 -26.30 18.01 24.01
N TYR A 60 -25.66 18.44 22.91
CA TYR A 60 -24.25 18.11 22.66
C TYR A 60 -23.30 18.79 23.66
N LEU A 61 -23.58 20.05 24.02
CA LEU A 61 -22.79 20.81 25.01
C LEU A 61 -23.05 20.39 26.46
N SER A 62 -24.22 19.81 26.76
CA SER A 62 -24.53 19.29 28.09
C SER A 62 -23.97 17.89 28.32
N LYS A 63 -23.77 17.09 27.26
CA LYS A 63 -22.98 15.87 27.34
C LYS A 63 -21.52 16.21 27.66
N THR A 64 -21.02 15.73 28.81
CA THR A 64 -19.69 16.02 29.36
C THR A 64 -18.54 15.90 28.35
N GLY A 65 -18.68 15.02 27.35
CA GLY A 65 -17.69 14.84 26.29
C GLY A 65 -17.57 16.03 25.32
N GLY A 66 -18.65 16.76 25.01
CA GLY A 66 -18.65 17.80 23.99
C GLY A 66 -17.72 18.98 24.34
N ARG A 67 -17.76 19.45 25.58
CA ARG A 67 -16.89 20.55 26.05
C ARG A 67 -15.41 20.15 26.08
N GLN A 68 -15.13 18.93 26.54
CA GLN A 68 -13.75 18.42 26.59
C GLN A 68 -13.17 18.26 25.18
N LEU A 69 -13.94 17.75 24.22
CA LEU A 69 -13.55 17.66 22.82
C LEU A 69 -13.21 19.03 22.22
N MET A 70 -14.08 20.02 22.40
CA MET A 70 -13.84 21.39 21.93
C MET A 70 -12.57 21.99 22.54
N GLN A 71 -12.36 21.80 23.84
CA GLN A 71 -11.17 22.33 24.52
C GLN A 71 -9.89 21.65 24.03
N ARG A 72 -9.91 20.32 23.80
CA ARG A 72 -8.75 19.61 23.24
C ARG A 72 -8.44 20.08 21.83
N VAL A 73 -9.43 20.09 20.94
CA VAL A 73 -9.22 20.48 19.53
C VAL A 73 -8.78 21.94 19.41
N SER A 74 -9.38 22.85 20.18
CA SER A 74 -8.96 24.26 20.18
C SER A 74 -7.57 24.47 20.76
N ALA A 75 -7.20 23.75 21.82
CA ALA A 75 -5.84 23.81 22.38
C ALA A 75 -4.80 23.24 21.41
N THR A 76 -5.10 22.13 20.73
CA THR A 76 -4.22 21.56 19.70
C THR A 76 -4.08 22.51 18.51
N ALA A 77 -5.19 23.07 18.01
CA ALA A 77 -5.18 24.04 16.91
C ALA A 77 -4.36 25.30 17.26
N ALA A 78 -4.56 25.86 18.45
CA ALA A 78 -3.81 27.03 18.93
C ALA A 78 -2.31 26.73 19.06
N ARG A 79 -1.95 25.51 19.48
CA ARG A 79 -0.55 25.09 19.61
C ARG A 79 0.13 24.87 18.25
N GLU A 80 -0.59 24.36 17.27
CA GLU A 80 -0.02 23.99 15.96
C GLU A 80 0.08 25.17 14.98
N GLY A 81 -0.94 26.04 14.94
CA GLY A 81 -0.97 27.15 13.97
C GLY A 81 -1.58 28.44 14.50
N GLY A 82 -1.65 28.59 15.82
CA GLY A 82 -2.06 29.84 16.46
C GLY A 82 -3.54 30.18 16.25
N GLU A 83 -3.85 31.48 16.28
CA GLU A 83 -5.22 31.99 16.20
C GLU A 83 -5.89 31.71 14.85
N GLU A 84 -5.12 31.69 13.75
CA GLU A 84 -5.65 31.43 12.41
C GLU A 84 -6.22 30.01 12.29
N THR A 85 -5.50 29.00 12.78
CA THR A 85 -5.99 27.62 12.77
C THR A 85 -7.23 27.48 13.64
N VAL A 86 -7.29 28.16 14.80
CA VAL A 86 -8.49 28.16 15.66
C VAL A 86 -9.69 28.76 14.94
N GLU A 87 -9.51 29.85 14.20
CA GLU A 87 -10.57 30.47 13.41
C GLU A 87 -11.07 29.54 12.29
N ARG A 88 -10.16 28.85 11.61
CA ARG A 88 -10.54 27.83 10.59
C ARG A 88 -11.32 26.68 11.20
N VAL A 89 -10.91 26.16 12.35
CA VAL A 89 -11.67 25.13 13.10
C VAL A 89 -13.05 25.65 13.48
N ALA A 90 -13.14 26.89 13.99
CA ALA A 90 -14.41 27.50 14.37
C ALA A 90 -15.34 27.69 13.16
N ALA A 91 -14.80 28.08 12.01
CA ALA A 91 -15.54 28.21 10.76
C ALA A 91 -16.04 26.85 10.25
N LEU A 92 -15.21 25.80 10.33
CA LEU A 92 -15.59 24.45 9.90
C LEU A 92 -16.67 23.85 10.82
N ALA A 93 -16.49 23.95 12.14
CA ALA A 93 -17.50 23.57 13.12
C ALA A 93 -18.79 24.38 13.00
N GLY A 94 -18.68 25.66 12.62
CA GLY A 94 -19.81 26.52 12.34
C GLY A 94 -20.50 26.26 10.99
N LYS A 95 -20.01 25.33 10.17
CA LYS A 95 -20.65 24.91 8.90
C LYS A 95 -21.19 23.49 8.97
N HIS A 96 -20.46 22.60 9.65
CA HIS A 96 -20.74 21.15 9.68
C HIS A 96 -21.11 20.64 11.09
N GLY A 97 -21.20 21.55 12.06
CA GLY A 97 -21.61 21.22 13.42
C GLY A 97 -20.58 20.40 14.22
N PRO A 98 -21.03 19.61 15.21
CA PRO A 98 -20.15 18.93 16.15
C PRO A 98 -19.35 17.78 15.52
N GLN A 99 -19.80 17.24 14.36
CA GLN A 99 -19.07 16.19 13.64
C GLN A 99 -17.71 16.68 13.17
N ALA A 100 -17.57 17.96 12.80
CA ALA A 100 -16.27 18.54 12.44
C ALA A 100 -15.28 18.50 13.60
N ILE A 101 -15.75 18.75 14.82
CA ILE A 101 -14.88 18.75 16.01
C ILE A 101 -14.47 17.31 16.35
N ALA A 102 -15.40 16.35 16.25
CA ALA A 102 -15.08 14.94 16.43
C ALA A 102 -14.08 14.43 15.36
N ALA A 103 -14.23 14.86 14.11
CA ALA A 103 -13.30 14.54 13.03
C ALA A 103 -11.88 15.08 13.31
N LEU A 104 -11.77 16.32 13.81
CA LEU A 104 -10.49 16.93 14.13
C LEU A 104 -9.85 16.34 15.41
N ASP A 105 -10.63 15.91 16.40
CA ASP A 105 -10.10 15.24 17.60
C ASP A 105 -9.51 13.85 17.29
N ASN A 106 -9.98 13.21 16.22
CA ASN A 106 -9.42 11.94 15.73
C ASN A 106 -8.03 12.11 15.07
N ALA A 107 -7.67 13.33 14.66
CA ALA A 107 -6.40 13.59 14.02
C ALA A 107 -5.30 13.91 15.03
N PRO A 108 -4.08 13.35 14.88
CA PRO A 108 -2.96 13.72 15.73
C PRO A 108 -2.42 15.13 15.44
N ALA A 109 -2.70 15.68 14.25
CA ALA A 109 -2.48 17.09 13.93
C ALA A 109 -3.66 17.67 13.15
N VAL A 110 -4.08 18.87 13.52
CA VAL A 110 -5.26 19.56 12.98
C VAL A 110 -4.92 20.24 11.65
N THR A 111 -3.73 20.83 11.55
CA THR A 111 -3.35 21.67 10.40
C THR A 111 -3.36 20.90 9.07
N PRO A 112 -2.73 19.71 8.94
CA PRO A 112 -2.73 18.99 7.67
C PRO A 112 -4.13 18.52 7.24
N ILE A 113 -5.01 18.23 8.20
CA ILE A 113 -6.39 17.83 7.92
C ILE A 113 -7.20 19.02 7.40
N LEU A 114 -7.03 20.21 7.99
CA LEU A 114 -7.69 21.42 7.48
C LEU A 114 -7.26 21.72 6.04
N THR A 115 -5.95 21.68 5.76
CA THR A 115 -5.45 21.86 4.39
C THR A 115 -6.02 20.80 3.44
N ALA A 116 -6.07 19.54 3.87
CA ALA A 116 -6.62 18.46 3.04
C ALA A 116 -8.14 18.61 2.79
N LEU A 117 -8.88 19.21 3.73
CA LEU A 117 -10.30 19.52 3.56
C LEU A 117 -10.53 20.75 2.68
N ASP A 118 -9.64 21.75 2.74
CA ASP A 118 -9.69 22.95 1.91
C ASP A 118 -9.44 22.62 0.42
N ASP A 119 -8.67 21.57 0.13
CA ASP A 119 -8.43 21.06 -1.23
C ASP A 119 -9.63 20.30 -1.83
N LEU A 120 -10.63 19.92 -1.00
CA LEU A 120 -11.79 19.17 -1.47
C LEU A 120 -12.88 20.10 -2.02
N PRO A 121 -13.67 19.64 -3.03
CA PRO A 121 -14.88 20.34 -3.43
C PRO A 121 -15.83 20.52 -2.25
N ALA A 122 -16.45 21.71 -2.13
CA ALA A 122 -17.31 22.05 -0.98
C ALA A 122 -18.45 21.04 -0.73
N GLU A 123 -18.95 20.40 -1.79
CA GLU A 123 -19.99 19.37 -1.73
C GLU A 123 -19.51 18.08 -1.02
N GLN A 124 -18.21 17.80 -1.07
CA GLN A 124 -17.60 16.58 -0.53
C GLN A 124 -17.09 16.74 0.91
N VAL A 125 -16.86 17.98 1.36
CA VAL A 125 -16.32 18.28 2.70
C VAL A 125 -17.20 17.70 3.81
N GLY A 126 -18.53 17.78 3.67
CA GLY A 126 -19.47 17.23 4.65
C GLY A 126 -19.31 15.72 4.81
N ALA A 127 -19.27 14.98 3.69
CA ALA A 127 -19.07 13.53 3.69
C ALA A 127 -17.68 13.16 4.25
N ALA A 128 -16.64 13.95 3.94
CA ALA A 128 -15.29 13.71 4.45
C ALA A 128 -15.23 13.84 5.97
N ILE A 129 -15.89 14.87 6.51
CA ILE A 129 -16.01 15.09 7.95
C ILE A 129 -16.74 13.92 8.62
N THR A 130 -17.85 13.43 8.05
CA THR A 130 -18.56 12.28 8.62
C THR A 130 -17.69 11.03 8.65
N GLN A 131 -16.89 10.78 7.60
CA GLN A 131 -15.95 9.65 7.58
C GLN A 131 -14.80 9.81 8.58
N LEU A 132 -14.22 11.01 8.68
CA LEU A 132 -13.19 11.33 9.68
C LEU A 132 -13.73 11.23 11.12
N ALA A 133 -15.03 11.50 11.32
CA ALA A 133 -15.70 11.39 12.62
C ALA A 133 -16.08 9.95 13.00
N ALA A 134 -15.89 8.94 12.12
CA ALA A 134 -16.33 7.56 12.32
C ALA A 134 -15.55 6.75 13.39
N GLY A 135 -14.90 7.42 14.35
CA GLY A 135 -14.20 6.80 15.46
C GLY A 135 -12.87 6.15 15.05
N ALA A 136 -12.69 4.86 15.33
CA ALA A 136 -11.45 4.13 15.01
C ALA A 136 -11.04 4.20 13.52
N PRO A 137 -11.91 3.88 12.54
CA PRO A 137 -11.57 4.04 11.12
C PRO A 137 -11.28 5.50 10.73
N GLY A 138 -12.01 6.45 11.33
CA GLY A 138 -11.76 7.90 11.12
C GLY A 138 -10.38 8.35 11.58
N ARG A 139 -9.87 7.78 12.68
CA ARG A 139 -8.48 8.02 13.15
C ARG A 139 -7.44 7.46 12.20
N GLU A 140 -7.65 6.26 11.66
CA GLU A 140 -6.76 5.68 10.65
C GLU A 140 -6.77 6.52 9.36
N LEU A 141 -7.95 6.97 8.93
CA LEU A 141 -8.12 7.87 7.79
C LEU A 141 -7.41 9.20 8.00
N ALA A 142 -7.52 9.80 9.19
CA ALA A 142 -6.82 11.04 9.52
C ALA A 142 -5.29 10.86 9.46
N GLN A 143 -4.76 9.75 10.00
CA GLN A 143 -3.33 9.46 9.93
C GLN A 143 -2.84 9.24 8.49
N ALA A 144 -3.62 8.55 7.66
CA ALA A 144 -3.29 8.36 6.25
C ALA A 144 -3.36 9.70 5.48
N THR A 145 -4.37 10.53 5.75
CA THR A 145 -4.52 11.87 5.18
C THR A 145 -3.36 12.79 5.55
N MET A 146 -2.83 12.69 6.76
CA MET A 146 -1.63 13.45 7.15
C MET A 146 -0.38 13.03 6.37
N LYS A 147 -0.28 11.77 5.94
CA LYS A 147 0.88 11.25 5.21
C LYS A 147 0.79 11.50 3.71
N PHE A 148 -0.40 11.34 3.13
CA PHE A 148 -0.60 11.31 1.67
C PHE A 148 -1.55 12.43 1.18
N GLY A 149 -2.00 13.31 2.07
CA GLY A 149 -2.79 14.51 1.73
C GLY A 149 -4.25 14.24 1.36
N SER A 150 -4.85 15.23 0.69
CA SER A 150 -6.26 15.26 0.27
C SER A 150 -6.66 14.12 -0.66
N LYS A 151 -5.72 13.56 -1.43
CA LYS A 151 -5.95 12.38 -2.28
C LYS A 151 -6.47 11.17 -1.50
N THR A 152 -6.04 11.01 -0.24
CA THR A 152 -6.54 9.94 0.63
C THR A 152 -8.03 10.10 0.90
N LEU A 153 -8.45 11.31 1.28
CA LEU A 153 -9.87 11.60 1.52
C LEU A 153 -10.69 11.41 0.26
N GLN A 154 -10.20 11.87 -0.90
CA GLN A 154 -10.89 11.66 -2.18
C GLN A 154 -11.05 10.16 -2.49
N SER A 155 -10.00 9.37 -2.28
CA SER A 155 -10.06 7.92 -2.51
C SER A 155 -11.07 7.22 -1.60
N GLU A 156 -11.14 7.62 -0.33
CA GLU A 156 -12.06 7.06 0.65
C GLU A 156 -13.51 7.50 0.40
N LEU A 157 -13.71 8.75 0.00
CA LEU A 157 -15.04 9.25 -0.39
C LEU A 157 -15.59 8.53 -1.63
N LYS A 158 -14.71 8.27 -2.59
CA LYS A 158 -15.09 7.55 -3.82
C LYS A 158 -15.36 6.07 -3.54
N HIS A 159 -14.57 5.46 -2.66
CA HIS A 159 -14.66 4.04 -2.31
C HIS A 159 -14.62 3.81 -0.79
N PRO A 160 -15.74 4.03 -0.08
CA PRO A 160 -15.78 3.91 1.38
C PRO A 160 -15.30 2.56 1.89
N GLY A 161 -14.34 2.57 2.81
CA GLY A 161 -13.66 1.43 3.41
C GLY A 161 -12.57 0.78 2.56
N VAL A 162 -12.52 1.06 1.26
CA VAL A 162 -11.59 0.43 0.31
C VAL A 162 -10.47 1.39 -0.07
N GLY A 163 -10.77 2.69 -0.22
CA GLY A 163 -9.79 3.73 -0.54
C GLY A 163 -8.66 3.75 0.49
N LEU A 164 -9.00 3.78 1.78
CA LEU A 164 -8.02 3.74 2.86
C LEU A 164 -7.15 2.48 2.84
N VAL A 165 -7.72 1.32 2.50
CA VAL A 165 -6.96 0.06 2.39
C VAL A 165 -5.91 0.16 1.28
N LEU A 166 -6.29 0.69 0.12
CA LEU A 166 -5.37 0.91 -1.00
C LEU A 166 -4.25 1.88 -0.64
N VAL A 167 -4.58 3.02 -0.03
CA VAL A 167 -3.59 4.02 0.38
C VAL A 167 -2.66 3.48 1.46
N ARG A 168 -3.16 2.69 2.41
CA ARG A 168 -2.33 2.10 3.47
C ARG A 168 -1.30 1.12 2.92
N SER A 169 -1.68 0.29 1.94
CA SER A 169 -0.80 -0.73 1.38
C SER A 169 0.11 -0.21 0.28
N LEU A 170 -0.36 0.73 -0.55
CA LEU A 170 0.33 1.19 -1.75
C LEU A 170 0.81 2.65 -1.69
N GLY A 171 0.46 3.40 -0.64
CA GLY A 171 0.84 4.80 -0.46
C GLY A 171 0.15 5.74 -1.44
N ASP A 172 0.88 6.78 -1.88
CA ASP A 172 0.40 7.76 -2.88
C ASP A 172 -0.06 7.08 -4.18
N ASP A 173 0.66 6.04 -4.61
CA ASP A 173 0.30 5.29 -5.82
C ASP A 173 -1.08 4.62 -5.68
N GLY A 174 -1.45 4.21 -4.46
CA GLY A 174 -2.76 3.65 -4.12
C GLY A 174 -3.87 4.69 -4.18
N ALA A 175 -3.61 5.91 -3.71
CA ALA A 175 -4.57 7.01 -3.79
C ALA A 175 -4.86 7.39 -5.25
N ASP A 176 -3.80 7.52 -6.05
CA ASP A 176 -3.90 7.82 -7.49
C ASP A 176 -4.60 6.70 -8.26
N LEU A 177 -4.37 5.44 -7.87
CA LEU A 177 -5.05 4.30 -8.47
C LEU A 177 -6.54 4.30 -8.12
N ALA A 178 -6.91 4.48 -6.85
CA ALA A 178 -8.29 4.56 -6.40
C ALA A 178 -9.09 5.67 -7.11
N ALA A 179 -8.44 6.82 -7.40
CA ALA A 179 -9.07 7.89 -8.16
C ALA A 179 -9.51 7.46 -9.58
N LYS A 180 -8.88 6.44 -10.17
CA LYS A 180 -9.18 5.95 -11.54
C LYS A 180 -10.08 4.71 -11.57
N LEU A 181 -10.02 3.85 -10.55
CA LEU A 181 -10.78 2.60 -10.53
C LEU A 181 -12.29 2.82 -10.35
N GLY A 182 -13.10 1.91 -10.88
CA GLY A 182 -14.49 1.72 -10.44
C GLY A 182 -14.53 1.04 -9.07
N THR A 183 -15.67 1.11 -8.36
CA THR A 183 -15.79 0.54 -7.00
C THR A 183 -15.51 -0.97 -6.95
N ASP A 184 -16.07 -1.75 -7.89
CA ASP A 184 -15.82 -3.20 -7.94
C ASP A 184 -14.35 -3.53 -8.22
N GLN A 185 -13.73 -2.75 -9.10
CA GLN A 185 -12.31 -2.87 -9.43
C GLN A 185 -11.43 -2.55 -8.22
N ALA A 186 -11.75 -1.47 -7.50
CA ALA A 186 -11.06 -1.08 -6.28
C ALA A 186 -11.15 -2.18 -5.20
N ILE A 187 -12.32 -2.82 -5.05
CA ILE A 187 -12.50 -3.94 -4.12
C ILE A 187 -11.59 -5.11 -4.48
N VAL A 188 -11.54 -5.50 -5.76
CA VAL A 188 -10.70 -6.62 -6.22
C VAL A 188 -9.22 -6.30 -5.99
N VAL A 189 -8.77 -5.09 -6.34
CA VAL A 189 -7.37 -4.68 -6.13
C VAL A 189 -7.04 -4.60 -4.64
N ALA A 190 -7.94 -4.06 -3.81
CA ALA A 190 -7.72 -3.94 -2.37
C ALA A 190 -7.52 -5.28 -1.67
N ARG A 191 -8.22 -6.34 -2.13
CA ARG A 191 -8.03 -7.72 -1.62
C ARG A 191 -6.60 -8.23 -1.84
N HIS A 192 -5.88 -7.72 -2.83
CA HIS A 192 -4.51 -8.11 -3.16
C HIS A 192 -3.48 -7.00 -2.95
N ALA A 193 -3.87 -5.87 -2.34
CA ALA A 193 -2.99 -4.71 -2.18
C ALA A 193 -1.79 -5.01 -1.26
N ASP A 194 -1.98 -5.84 -0.23
CA ASP A 194 -0.90 -6.29 0.65
C ASP A 194 0.14 -7.14 -0.12
N ASP A 195 -0.30 -8.04 -1.00
CA ASP A 195 0.59 -8.83 -1.85
C ASP A 195 1.35 -7.96 -2.85
N LEU A 196 0.68 -6.97 -3.45
CA LEU A 196 1.32 -5.98 -4.33
C LEU A 196 2.37 -5.15 -3.59
N SER A 197 2.14 -4.80 -2.33
CA SER A 197 3.08 -4.02 -1.52
C SER A 197 4.40 -4.76 -1.27
N LYS A 198 4.36 -6.10 -1.19
CA LYS A 198 5.51 -6.98 -0.94
C LYS A 198 6.38 -7.20 -2.17
N LEU A 199 5.91 -6.83 -3.35
CA LEU A 199 6.69 -6.94 -4.58
C LEU A 199 7.93 -6.02 -4.55
N PRO A 200 9.02 -6.41 -5.21
CA PRO A 200 10.13 -5.50 -5.47
C PRO A 200 9.65 -4.23 -6.17
N THR A 201 10.20 -3.07 -5.81
CA THR A 201 9.74 -1.75 -6.27
C THR A 201 9.55 -1.67 -7.79
N THR A 202 10.48 -2.23 -8.58
CA THR A 202 10.39 -2.25 -10.05
C THR A 202 9.18 -3.05 -10.55
N ALA A 203 8.93 -4.23 -9.96
CA ALA A 203 7.81 -5.08 -10.35
C ALA A 203 6.46 -4.44 -9.95
N ARG A 204 6.41 -3.85 -8.75
CA ARG A 204 5.25 -3.09 -8.28
C ARG A 204 4.96 -1.92 -9.21
N GLN A 205 5.95 -1.12 -9.58
CA GLN A 205 5.78 0.03 -10.48
C GLN A 205 5.24 -0.39 -11.86
N GLY A 206 5.75 -1.46 -12.45
CA GLY A 206 5.22 -1.98 -13.72
C GLY A 206 3.78 -2.47 -13.62
N MET A 207 3.42 -3.13 -12.51
CA MET A 207 2.03 -3.50 -12.25
C MET A 207 1.11 -2.27 -12.08
N MET A 208 1.59 -1.24 -11.36
CA MET A 208 0.83 -0.01 -11.15
C MET A 208 0.67 0.78 -12.46
N SER A 209 1.67 0.80 -13.36
CA SER A 209 1.53 1.45 -14.66
C SER A 209 0.47 0.75 -15.51
N MET A 210 0.50 -0.58 -15.58
CA MET A 210 -0.53 -1.34 -16.31
C MET A 210 -1.93 -1.14 -15.74
N MET A 211 -2.09 -1.10 -14.41
CA MET A 211 -3.39 -0.81 -13.79
C MET A 211 -3.89 0.62 -14.07
N ARG A 212 -2.97 1.58 -14.24
CA ARG A 212 -3.33 2.96 -14.59
C ARG A 212 -3.73 3.11 -16.05
N GLU A 213 -3.17 2.28 -16.93
CA GLU A 213 -3.45 2.28 -18.37
C GLU A 213 -4.69 1.45 -18.71
N ASP A 214 -4.81 0.24 -18.16
CA ASP A 214 -5.91 -0.70 -18.42
C ASP A 214 -6.34 -1.46 -17.16
N ALA A 215 -6.97 -0.72 -16.24
CA ALA A 215 -7.54 -1.24 -15.01
C ALA A 215 -8.50 -2.40 -15.25
N THR A 216 -9.36 -2.29 -16.25
CA THR A 216 -10.41 -3.28 -16.54
C THR A 216 -9.80 -4.62 -16.92
N ARG A 217 -8.85 -4.62 -17.85
CA ARG A 217 -8.20 -5.85 -18.30
C ARG A 217 -7.37 -6.47 -17.19
N MET A 218 -6.67 -5.67 -16.38
CA MET A 218 -5.91 -6.20 -15.24
C MET A 218 -6.81 -6.82 -14.17
N VAL A 219 -7.92 -6.17 -13.81
CA VAL A 219 -8.88 -6.71 -12.83
C VAL A 219 -9.53 -8.00 -13.35
N GLN A 220 -9.91 -8.06 -14.63
CA GLN A 220 -10.42 -9.29 -15.25
C GLN A 220 -9.37 -10.41 -15.26
N PHE A 221 -8.11 -10.07 -15.49
CA PHE A 221 -7.01 -11.02 -15.38
C PHE A 221 -6.87 -11.54 -13.93
N MET A 222 -6.88 -10.65 -12.93
CA MET A 222 -6.81 -11.01 -11.52
C MET A 222 -7.96 -11.94 -11.11
N GLY A 223 -9.20 -11.62 -11.54
CA GLY A 223 -10.38 -12.44 -11.29
C GLY A 223 -10.24 -13.85 -11.87
N ARG A 224 -9.92 -13.96 -13.16
CA ARG A 224 -9.73 -15.27 -13.82
C ARG A 224 -8.60 -16.09 -13.22
N PHE A 225 -7.50 -15.44 -12.84
CA PHE A 225 -6.38 -16.14 -12.22
C PHE A 225 -6.74 -16.66 -10.83
N ALA A 226 -7.44 -15.86 -10.02
CA ALA A 226 -7.91 -16.27 -8.70
C ALA A 226 -8.88 -17.46 -8.78
N GLU A 227 -9.79 -17.46 -9.76
CA GLU A 227 -10.69 -18.59 -10.04
C GLU A 227 -9.94 -19.85 -10.47
N ALA A 228 -8.95 -19.71 -11.37
CA ALA A 228 -8.16 -20.85 -11.86
C ALA A 228 -7.15 -21.39 -10.83
N ASN A 229 -6.79 -20.59 -9.82
CA ASN A 229 -5.76 -20.93 -8.84
C ASN A 229 -6.19 -20.55 -7.41
N PRO A 230 -7.24 -21.19 -6.85
CA PRO A 230 -7.69 -20.89 -5.50
C PRO A 230 -6.55 -21.13 -4.49
N GLY A 231 -6.29 -20.14 -3.63
CA GLY A 231 -5.28 -20.21 -2.57
C GLY A 231 -3.83 -19.88 -2.98
N LYS A 232 -3.56 -19.58 -4.26
CA LYS A 232 -2.23 -19.09 -4.69
C LYS A 232 -2.20 -17.56 -4.69
N THR A 233 -1.05 -16.99 -4.32
CA THR A 233 -0.83 -15.53 -4.39
C THR A 233 -0.61 -15.11 -5.85
N LEU A 234 -1.39 -14.13 -6.30
CA LEU A 234 -1.40 -13.60 -7.68
C LEU A 234 -0.03 -13.08 -8.13
N PHE A 235 0.72 -12.53 -7.19
CA PHE A 235 1.91 -11.73 -7.46
C PHE A 235 3.18 -12.37 -6.88
N THR A 236 3.47 -13.60 -7.30
CA THR A 236 4.83 -14.12 -7.12
C THR A 236 5.78 -13.41 -8.08
N VAL A 237 7.06 -13.29 -7.72
CA VAL A 237 8.09 -12.66 -8.55
C VAL A 237 8.14 -13.30 -9.96
N ALA A 238 7.98 -14.62 -10.04
CA ALA A 238 7.96 -15.34 -11.30
C ALA A 238 6.75 -14.96 -12.17
N THR A 239 5.53 -15.00 -11.62
CA THR A 239 4.31 -14.61 -12.38
C THR A 239 4.41 -13.17 -12.86
N THR A 240 4.88 -12.27 -11.99
CA THR A 240 4.99 -10.85 -12.32
C THR A 240 6.01 -10.60 -13.44
N ALA A 241 7.14 -11.32 -13.46
CA ALA A 241 8.11 -11.21 -14.53
C ALA A 241 7.55 -11.63 -15.90
N VAL A 242 6.72 -12.68 -15.95
CA VAL A 242 6.08 -13.10 -17.21
C VAL A 242 5.04 -12.07 -17.66
N ILE A 243 4.22 -11.54 -16.75
CA ILE A 243 3.23 -10.48 -17.07
C ILE A 243 3.94 -9.23 -17.61
N LEU A 244 5.04 -8.82 -16.98
CA LEU A 244 5.79 -7.62 -17.38
C LEU A 244 6.57 -7.82 -18.69
N ALA A 245 7.06 -9.02 -18.96
CA ALA A 245 7.80 -9.30 -20.19
C ALA A 245 6.89 -9.35 -21.43
N GLU A 246 5.63 -9.77 -21.27
CA GLU A 246 4.70 -9.95 -22.38
C GLU A 246 3.27 -9.49 -22.05
N PRO A 247 3.05 -8.20 -21.70
CA PRO A 247 1.74 -7.72 -21.25
C PRO A 247 0.66 -7.91 -22.31
N GLU A 248 0.97 -7.66 -23.59
CA GLU A 248 0.01 -7.84 -24.67
C GLU A 248 -0.32 -9.30 -24.95
N ARG A 249 0.67 -10.20 -24.81
CA ARG A 249 0.48 -11.62 -25.06
C ARG A 249 -0.32 -12.30 -23.95
N ILE A 250 -0.19 -11.83 -22.71
CA ILE A 250 -0.89 -12.39 -21.55
C ILE A 250 -2.27 -11.77 -21.34
N LEU A 251 -2.36 -10.44 -21.39
CA LEU A 251 -3.61 -9.74 -21.14
C LEU A 251 -4.55 -9.79 -22.35
N GLY A 252 -4.00 -10.10 -23.54
CA GLY A 252 -4.71 -10.15 -24.81
C GLY A 252 -4.75 -8.76 -25.43
N GLY A 253 -4.15 -8.61 -26.61
CA GLY A 253 -4.19 -7.39 -27.41
C GLY A 253 -5.11 -7.55 -28.62
N ASP A 254 -5.64 -6.42 -29.07
CA ASP A 254 -6.25 -6.31 -30.39
C ASP A 254 -5.12 -6.15 -31.40
N GLU A 255 -4.79 -7.23 -32.10
CA GLU A 255 -3.82 -7.18 -33.18
C GLU A 255 -4.57 -6.86 -34.47
N ILE A 256 -4.18 -5.78 -35.13
CA ILE A 256 -4.67 -5.47 -36.47
C ILE A 256 -3.97 -6.45 -37.41
N VAL A 257 -4.66 -7.52 -37.77
CA VAL A 257 -4.20 -8.44 -38.80
C VAL A 257 -4.81 -7.96 -40.11
N PHE A 258 -4.00 -7.82 -41.14
CA PHE A 258 -4.54 -7.52 -42.47
C PHE A 258 -5.08 -8.82 -43.07
N ASP A 259 -6.34 -8.79 -43.53
CA ASP A 259 -6.91 -9.92 -44.27
C ASP A 259 -6.19 -10.09 -45.63
N ALA A 260 -6.54 -11.14 -46.37
CA ALA A 260 -5.94 -11.42 -47.67
C ALA A 260 -6.16 -10.29 -48.70
N ASP A 261 -7.12 -9.40 -48.45
CA ASP A 261 -7.47 -8.25 -49.29
C ASP A 261 -6.82 -6.96 -48.81
N GLY A 262 -5.98 -7.02 -47.76
CA GLY A 262 -5.27 -5.87 -47.19
C GLY A 262 -6.14 -4.96 -46.32
N ASN A 263 -7.33 -5.40 -45.92
CA ASN A 263 -8.15 -4.64 -44.99
C ASN A 263 -7.74 -4.94 -43.55
N PRO A 264 -7.61 -3.91 -42.69
CA PRO A 264 -7.33 -4.11 -41.28
C PRO A 264 -8.54 -4.76 -40.60
N ILE A 265 -8.42 -6.04 -40.24
CA ILE A 265 -9.39 -6.71 -39.38
C ILE A 265 -8.83 -6.75 -37.96
N VAL A 266 -9.59 -6.20 -37.01
CA VAL A 266 -9.25 -6.25 -35.60
C VAL A 266 -9.59 -7.64 -35.10
N VAL A 267 -8.57 -8.50 -34.96
CA VAL A 267 -8.75 -9.84 -34.41
C VAL A 267 -8.34 -9.78 -32.94
N SER A 268 -9.32 -9.71 -32.05
CA SER A 268 -9.09 -9.78 -30.60
C SER A 268 -8.51 -11.16 -30.24
N LYS A 269 -7.18 -11.25 -30.13
CA LYS A 269 -6.54 -12.49 -29.68
C LYS A 269 -6.78 -12.60 -28.18
N SER A 270 -7.56 -13.60 -27.77
CA SER A 270 -7.65 -13.98 -26.35
C SER A 270 -6.23 -14.25 -25.84
N GLY A 271 -5.81 -13.51 -24.82
CA GLY A 271 -4.46 -13.64 -24.24
C GLY A 271 -4.13 -15.08 -23.85
N LEU A 272 -2.84 -15.39 -23.70
CA LEU A 272 -2.31 -16.74 -23.43
C LEU A 272 -3.09 -17.47 -22.33
N ILE A 273 -3.62 -16.77 -21.33
CA ILE A 273 -4.35 -17.36 -20.20
C ILE A 273 -5.76 -17.85 -20.58
N GLY A 274 -6.42 -17.19 -21.54
CA GLY A 274 -7.65 -17.71 -22.13
C GLY A 274 -7.41 -18.93 -23.02
N ARG A 275 -6.24 -19.01 -23.67
CA ARG A 275 -5.86 -20.13 -24.53
C ARG A 275 -5.29 -21.32 -23.75
N THR A 276 -4.57 -21.10 -22.66
CA THR A 276 -4.00 -22.19 -21.85
C THR A 276 -5.05 -22.84 -20.97
N VAL A 277 -6.02 -22.14 -20.38
CA VAL A 277 -7.05 -22.81 -19.57
C VAL A 277 -7.92 -23.75 -20.43
N GLY A 278 -8.15 -23.44 -21.72
CA GLY A 278 -8.81 -24.34 -22.67
C GLY A 278 -7.89 -25.41 -23.29
N ALA A 279 -6.59 -25.14 -23.45
CA ALA A 279 -5.66 -26.02 -24.17
C ALA A 279 -4.66 -26.78 -23.29
N THR A 280 -4.58 -26.52 -21.98
CA THR A 280 -3.68 -27.26 -21.06
C THR A 280 -4.13 -28.70 -20.85
N GLY A 281 -5.40 -29.02 -21.15
CA GLY A 281 -5.86 -30.41 -21.20
C GLY A 281 -5.31 -31.21 -22.39
N SER A 282 -4.91 -30.58 -23.50
CA SER A 282 -4.51 -31.29 -24.73
C SER A 282 -3.09 -30.97 -25.23
N ILE A 283 -2.50 -29.83 -24.87
CA ILE A 283 -1.16 -29.42 -25.33
C ILE A 283 -0.07 -29.82 -24.33
N ALA A 284 -0.40 -30.01 -23.04
CA ALA A 284 0.56 -30.49 -22.04
C ALA A 284 1.12 -31.88 -22.40
N GLU A 285 0.38 -32.73 -23.11
CA GLU A 285 0.89 -34.01 -23.60
C GLU A 285 1.88 -33.88 -24.76
N HIS A 286 1.72 -32.87 -25.63
CA HIS A 286 2.56 -32.73 -26.83
C HIS A 286 3.85 -31.93 -26.57
N VAL A 287 3.84 -30.90 -25.74
CA VAL A 287 5.06 -30.08 -25.49
C VAL A 287 5.96 -30.71 -24.42
N SER A 288 5.39 -31.38 -23.43
CA SER A 288 6.14 -32.09 -22.38
C SER A 288 6.95 -33.26 -22.95
N SER A 289 6.37 -34.03 -23.87
CA SER A 289 7.01 -35.23 -24.41
C SER A 289 8.21 -34.93 -25.31
N GLN A 290 8.21 -33.82 -26.04
CA GLN A 290 9.23 -33.53 -27.05
C GLN A 290 10.40 -32.67 -26.55
N TYR A 291 10.19 -31.75 -25.60
CA TYR A 291 11.26 -30.86 -25.11
C TYR A 291 11.76 -31.19 -23.70
N VAL A 292 10.87 -31.55 -22.77
CA VAL A 292 11.26 -31.79 -21.37
C VAL A 292 11.98 -33.13 -21.24
N ARG A 293 11.55 -34.14 -21.99
CA ARG A 293 12.13 -35.49 -21.97
C ARG A 293 13.62 -35.53 -22.38
N PRO A 294 14.07 -34.93 -23.51
CA PRO A 294 15.49 -34.92 -23.84
C PRO A 294 16.32 -34.07 -22.86
N ALA A 295 15.82 -32.92 -22.41
CA ALA A 295 16.53 -32.10 -21.43
C ALA A 295 16.72 -32.85 -20.10
N PHE A 296 15.68 -33.51 -19.59
CA PHE A 296 15.76 -34.30 -18.37
C PHE A 296 16.69 -35.51 -18.51
N LEU A 297 16.66 -36.20 -19.66
CA LEU A 297 17.58 -37.31 -19.93
C LEU A 297 19.04 -36.83 -20.00
N THR A 298 19.32 -35.69 -20.63
CA THR A 298 20.69 -35.12 -20.65
C THR A 298 21.17 -34.77 -19.25
N LEU A 299 20.32 -34.15 -18.42
CA LEU A 299 20.64 -33.86 -17.02
C LEU A 299 20.93 -35.14 -16.23
N LEU A 300 20.10 -36.17 -16.41
CA LEU A 300 20.25 -37.44 -15.69
C LEU A 300 21.55 -38.15 -16.10
N THR A 301 21.88 -38.16 -17.40
CA THR A 301 23.18 -38.70 -17.87
C THR A 301 24.36 -37.95 -17.25
N PHE A 302 24.30 -36.61 -17.15
CA PHE A 302 25.36 -35.81 -16.54
C PHE A 302 25.54 -36.13 -15.05
N VAL A 303 24.43 -36.23 -14.30
CA VAL A 303 24.46 -36.57 -12.86
C VAL A 303 25.02 -37.98 -12.64
N THR A 304 24.61 -38.95 -13.47
CA THR A 304 25.12 -40.34 -13.35
C THR A 304 26.61 -40.44 -13.68
N ALA A 305 27.09 -39.74 -14.71
CA ALA A 305 28.52 -39.70 -15.06
C ALA A 305 29.36 -39.07 -13.93
N PHE A 306 28.87 -37.96 -13.36
CA PHE A 306 29.54 -37.30 -12.25
C PHE A 306 29.61 -38.21 -11.00
N ALA A 307 28.50 -38.87 -10.65
CA ALA A 307 28.45 -39.78 -9.52
C ALA A 307 29.41 -40.98 -9.68
N ALA A 308 29.47 -41.56 -10.89
CA ALA A 308 30.38 -42.66 -11.20
C ALA A 308 31.86 -42.23 -11.07
N LEU A 309 32.20 -41.05 -11.59
CA LEU A 309 33.56 -40.52 -11.54
C LEU A 309 33.98 -40.19 -10.10
N TRP A 310 33.06 -39.64 -9.31
CA TRP A 310 33.28 -39.39 -7.88
C TRP A 310 33.48 -40.67 -7.07
N ALA A 311 32.66 -41.70 -7.32
CA ALA A 311 32.79 -43.01 -6.67
C ALA A 311 34.13 -43.69 -7.03
N GLY A 312 34.55 -43.61 -8.29
CA GLY A 312 35.85 -44.13 -8.75
C GLY A 312 37.03 -43.46 -8.06
N LEU A 313 37.01 -42.12 -7.94
CA LEU A 313 38.02 -41.37 -7.19
C LEU A 313 38.09 -41.79 -5.72
N LYS A 314 36.93 -42.02 -5.09
CA LYS A 314 36.86 -42.47 -3.69
C LYS A 314 37.42 -43.88 -3.49
N LEU A 315 37.05 -44.81 -4.37
CA LEU A 315 37.58 -46.18 -4.35
C LEU A 315 39.10 -46.22 -4.56
N TRP A 316 39.61 -45.41 -5.50
CA TRP A 316 41.05 -45.33 -5.73
C TRP A 316 41.81 -44.79 -4.52
N HIS A 317 41.28 -43.75 -3.86
CA HIS A 317 41.86 -43.24 -2.63
C HIS A 317 41.90 -44.30 -1.53
N ALA A 318 40.80 -45.02 -1.32
CA ALA A 318 40.74 -46.09 -0.33
C ALA A 318 41.78 -47.18 -0.60
N HIS A 319 41.95 -47.59 -1.87
CA HIS A 319 42.93 -48.60 -2.23
C HIS A 319 44.38 -48.15 -1.97
N LYS A 320 44.71 -46.90 -2.32
CA LYS A 320 46.04 -46.32 -2.07
C LYS A 320 46.37 -46.19 -0.58
N HIS A 321 45.36 -46.02 0.28
CA HIS A 321 45.55 -46.04 1.73
C HIS A 321 45.74 -47.46 2.27
N ALA A 322 45.05 -48.47 1.71
CA ALA A 322 45.21 -49.87 2.11
C ALA A 322 46.61 -50.41 1.77
N THR A 323 47.17 -50.09 0.59
CA THR A 323 48.50 -50.56 0.20
C THR A 323 49.63 -49.98 1.06
N LYS A 324 49.45 -48.76 1.60
CA LYS A 324 50.45 -48.13 2.48
C LYS A 324 50.46 -48.63 3.92
N ALA A 325 49.44 -49.41 4.32
CA ALA A 325 49.34 -49.95 5.67
C ALA A 325 49.90 -51.37 5.78
N GLY A 326 50.34 -51.97 4.67
CA GLY A 326 50.91 -53.32 4.59
C GLY A 326 52.42 -53.39 4.43
N ASP A 327 53.10 -52.23 4.35
CA ASP A 327 54.56 -52.07 4.42
C ASP A 327 54.94 -51.51 5.80
#